data_AF-A0A1Q3G1X7-F1
#
_entry.id   AF-A0A1Q3G1X7-F1
#
_cell.length_a   1.000
_cell.length_b   1.000
_cell.length_c   1.000
_cell.angle_alpha   90.00
_cell.angle_beta   90.00
_cell.angle_gamma   90.00
#
_symmetry.space_group_name_H-M   'P 1'
#
loop_
_entity.id
_entity.type
_entity.pdbx_description
1 polymer ?
#
loop_
_entity_poly.entity_id
_entity_poly.type
_entity_poly.pdbx_seq_one_letter_code
_entity_poly.pdbx_strand_id
1 'polypeptide(L)'
;MSDLDDDFMCEDEEDYGLEYSEDSNSEPDVDLENQYYNSKALKEEAPHDALKSFQKVLDLENNEKGEWGFKALKQMIKINFKLQNYPEMMTRYKQLLTYIKSAVTRNHSEKSINSILDYISTSKNMELLQNFYETTLEALKDAKNDRLWFKTNTKLGKLYFDRNDFGKLQKILKQLHQSCQTDDGEDDLKKGTQLLEIYALEIQMYTVQKNNKKLKALYEQSLHIKSAIPHPLIMGVIRECGGKMHLREGEFEKAHTDFFEAFKNYDESGSSRRTTCLKYLVLANMLMKSGINPFDSQEAKPYKNDPEILAMTNLVVSYQNNDIMEFESILRNNRNNIMADPFIREHIEDLLRNIRTQVLIKLIRPYTKITIPFISSELNIEPVEVESLLVSCILDNTIQGRIDQVNQVLELNKEARCGARDSAIEKWSNQINSVQTAIINKMA
;
A
#
# COMPACT_ATOMS: atom_id res chain seq x y z
N MET A 1 -26.86 -1.60 31.86
CA MET A 1 -26.72 -0.33 32.61
C MET A 1 -25.27 0.07 32.40
N SER A 2 -24.92 0.72 31.29
CA SER A 2 -25.21 2.10 30.82
C SER A 2 -24.06 3.03 31.20
N ASP A 3 -22.97 2.92 30.44
CA ASP A 3 -21.85 3.87 30.43
C ASP A 3 -21.54 4.22 28.96
N LEU A 4 -22.43 5.01 28.36
CA LEU A 4 -22.35 5.49 26.97
C LEU A 4 -23.06 6.85 26.94
N ASP A 5 -22.45 7.87 27.53
CA ASP A 5 -22.88 9.28 27.40
C ASP A 5 -21.72 10.23 27.75
N ASP A 6 -20.59 10.07 27.06
CA ASP A 6 -19.50 11.05 27.10
C ASP A 6 -18.74 11.03 25.78
N ASP A 7 -19.26 11.75 24.77
CA ASP A 7 -18.52 12.22 23.57
C ASP A 7 -19.47 12.99 22.61
N PHE A 8 -20.23 13.96 23.13
CA PHE A 8 -21.06 14.85 22.31
C PHE A 8 -20.61 16.31 22.44
N MET A 9 -19.30 16.54 22.27
CA MET A 9 -18.71 17.85 22.10
C MET A 9 -17.93 17.87 20.78
N CYS A 10 -18.64 17.86 19.65
CA CYS A 10 -18.06 18.40 18.43
C CYS A 10 -18.20 19.91 18.50
N GLU A 11 -17.08 20.55 18.84
CA GLU A 11 -16.82 21.99 18.74
C GLU A 11 -17.39 22.54 17.42
N ASP A 12 -18.46 23.33 17.50
CA ASP A 12 -18.84 24.29 16.47
C ASP A 12 -17.88 25.49 16.57
N GLU A 13 -16.61 25.27 16.22
CA GLU A 13 -15.72 26.38 15.84
C GLU A 13 -15.79 26.59 14.32
N GLU A 14 -15.82 27.86 13.94
CA GLU A 14 -15.84 28.43 12.57
C GLU A 14 -17.23 28.68 11.96
N ASP A 15 -17.81 29.87 12.22
CA ASP A 15 -17.47 31.07 11.43
C ASP A 15 -18.43 32.22 11.84
N TYR A 16 -18.05 33.01 12.85
CA TYR A 16 -18.63 34.35 13.09
C TYR A 16 -17.93 35.39 12.20
N GLY A 17 -17.62 35.03 10.96
CA GLY A 17 -17.27 35.97 9.91
C GLY A 17 -18.52 36.72 9.48
N LEU A 18 -18.74 37.91 10.06
CA LEU A 18 -19.51 38.96 9.40
C LEU A 18 -18.76 39.36 8.12
N GLU A 19 -18.87 38.55 7.05
CA GLU A 19 -18.54 38.98 5.70
C GLU A 19 -19.60 40.01 5.29
N TYR A 20 -19.36 41.27 5.64
CA TYR A 20 -19.95 42.38 4.91
C TYR A 20 -19.41 42.29 3.48
N SER A 21 -20.19 41.69 2.58
CA SER A 21 -19.96 41.83 1.15
C SER A 21 -20.23 43.28 0.78
N GLU A 22 -19.22 44.14 0.90
CA GLU A 22 -19.17 45.39 0.15
C GLU A 22 -19.11 45.01 -1.34
N ASP A 23 -20.05 45.58 -2.11
CA ASP A 23 -20.25 45.42 -3.57
C ASP A 23 -21.10 44.22 -4.08
N SER A 24 -22.40 44.25 -3.76
CA SER A 24 -23.46 43.87 -4.72
C SER A 24 -24.75 44.66 -4.41
N ASN A 25 -25.15 45.54 -5.32
CA ASN A 25 -26.43 46.27 -5.29
C ASN A 25 -27.62 45.32 -5.57
N SER A 26 -27.89 44.41 -4.65
CA SER A 26 -29.10 43.59 -4.58
C SER A 26 -29.53 43.60 -3.11
N GLU A 27 -30.65 44.24 -2.79
CA GLU A 27 -31.19 44.28 -1.42
C GLU A 27 -31.21 42.86 -0.83
N PRO A 28 -30.63 42.63 0.36
CA PRO A 28 -30.74 41.33 1.02
C PRO A 28 -32.21 41.10 1.34
N ASP A 29 -32.77 40.00 0.85
CA ASP A 29 -34.18 39.64 1.02
C ASP A 29 -34.43 39.27 2.51
N VAL A 30 -34.63 40.30 3.35
CA VAL A 30 -34.68 40.23 4.81
C VAL A 30 -35.68 39.19 5.32
N ASP A 31 -36.73 38.92 4.54
CA ASP A 31 -37.75 37.93 4.87
C ASP A 31 -37.26 36.48 4.76
N LEU A 32 -36.40 36.17 3.77
CA LEU A 32 -35.80 34.84 3.60
C LEU A 32 -34.79 34.54 4.72
N GLU A 33 -33.99 35.53 5.10
CA GLU A 33 -33.01 35.42 6.16
C GLU A 33 -33.67 35.18 7.53
N ASN A 34 -34.67 35.99 7.87
CA ASN A 34 -35.44 35.85 9.11
C ASN A 34 -36.10 34.47 9.22
N GLN A 35 -36.67 33.98 8.10
CA GLN A 35 -37.33 32.69 8.08
C GLN A 35 -36.35 31.50 8.16
N TYR A 36 -35.15 31.64 7.60
CA TYR A 36 -34.08 30.65 7.74
C TYR A 36 -33.60 30.52 9.19
N TYR A 37 -33.34 31.63 9.88
CA TYR A 37 -32.91 31.59 11.28
C TYR A 37 -34.00 31.05 12.22
N ASN A 38 -35.26 31.42 12.00
CA ASN A 38 -36.39 30.84 12.72
C ASN A 38 -36.48 29.32 12.51
N SER A 39 -36.26 28.85 11.28
CA SER A 39 -36.23 27.42 10.96
C SER A 39 -35.03 26.69 11.59
N LYS A 40 -33.90 27.38 11.73
CA LYS A 40 -32.68 26.83 12.36
C LYS A 40 -32.87 26.66 13.87
N ALA A 41 -33.53 27.60 14.54
CA ALA A 41 -33.86 27.46 15.97
C ALA A 41 -34.77 26.25 16.24
N LEU A 42 -35.73 26.00 15.35
CA LEU A 42 -36.65 24.84 15.43
C LEU A 42 -35.97 23.48 15.21
N LYS A 43 -34.71 23.44 14.75
CA LYS A 43 -33.98 22.21 14.44
C LYS A 43 -33.76 21.33 15.67
N GLU A 44 -33.57 21.95 16.84
CA GLU A 44 -33.30 21.23 18.10
C GLU A 44 -34.60 20.81 18.80
N GLU A 45 -35.66 21.62 18.70
CA GLU A 45 -36.92 21.36 19.38
C GLU A 45 -37.87 20.44 18.61
N ALA A 46 -38.00 20.62 17.28
CA ALA A 46 -38.98 19.91 16.46
C ALA A 46 -38.48 19.68 15.02
N PRO A 47 -37.73 18.59 14.76
CA PRO A 47 -37.08 18.36 13.47
C PRO A 47 -38.08 18.20 12.29
N HIS A 48 -39.29 17.70 12.53
CA HIS A 48 -40.33 17.58 11.49
C HIS A 48 -40.96 18.92 11.10
N ASP A 49 -41.13 19.84 12.05
CA ASP A 49 -41.69 21.17 11.77
C ASP A 49 -40.62 22.13 11.25
N ALA A 50 -39.36 21.93 11.63
CA ALA A 50 -38.22 22.57 10.99
C ALA A 50 -38.16 22.25 9.48
N LEU A 51 -38.39 20.99 9.07
CA LEU A 51 -38.44 20.62 7.65
C LEU A 51 -39.54 21.36 6.88
N LYS A 52 -40.73 21.53 7.47
CA LYS A 52 -41.81 22.31 6.85
C LYS A 52 -41.45 23.80 6.76
N SER A 53 -40.79 24.34 7.77
CA SER A 53 -40.36 25.74 7.78
C SER A 53 -39.26 26.00 6.76
N PHE A 54 -38.29 25.08 6.61
CA PHE A 54 -37.29 25.13 5.52
C PHE A 54 -37.92 24.92 4.13
N GLN A 55 -38.98 24.12 4.01
CA GLN A 55 -39.73 24.01 2.75
C GLN A 55 -40.38 25.35 2.37
N LYS A 56 -40.93 26.09 3.33
CA LYS A 56 -41.49 27.42 3.05
C LYS A 56 -40.44 28.40 2.55
N VAL A 57 -39.18 28.31 3.02
CA VAL A 57 -38.07 29.12 2.49
C VAL A 57 -37.81 28.81 1.02
N LEU A 58 -37.90 27.53 0.62
CA LEU A 58 -37.77 27.11 -0.78
C LEU A 58 -38.95 27.56 -1.65
N ASP A 59 -40.16 27.57 -1.09
CA ASP A 59 -41.36 28.01 -1.80
C ASP A 59 -41.36 29.54 -2.00
N LEU A 60 -40.77 30.30 -1.06
CA LEU A 60 -40.62 31.75 -1.15
C LEU A 60 -39.57 32.20 -2.18
N GLU A 61 -38.56 31.36 -2.45
CA GLU A 61 -37.54 31.61 -3.48
C GLU A 61 -38.08 31.62 -4.92
N ASN A 62 -39.37 31.33 -5.17
CA ASN A 62 -40.11 31.54 -6.43
C ASN A 62 -39.26 31.55 -7.73
N ASN A 63 -38.60 30.42 -8.02
CA ASN A 63 -37.74 30.16 -9.19
C ASN A 63 -36.41 30.96 -9.30
N GLU A 64 -36.16 31.93 -8.44
CA GLU A 64 -34.84 32.57 -8.31
C GLU A 64 -34.02 31.77 -7.31
N LYS A 65 -33.25 30.82 -7.84
CA LYS A 65 -32.37 29.98 -7.02
C LYS A 65 -31.33 30.86 -6.33
N GLY A 66 -31.49 31.05 -5.02
CA GLY A 66 -30.64 31.88 -4.19
C GLY A 66 -29.72 31.07 -3.28
N GLU A 67 -28.91 31.80 -2.51
CA GLU A 67 -27.99 31.22 -1.53
C GLU A 67 -28.75 30.65 -0.31
N TRP A 68 -29.89 31.26 0.05
CA TRP A 68 -30.69 30.88 1.21
C TRP A 68 -31.41 29.54 1.03
N GLY A 69 -31.95 29.25 -0.16
CA GLY A 69 -32.51 27.95 -0.49
C GLY A 69 -31.46 26.85 -0.51
N PHE A 70 -30.23 27.15 -0.94
CA PHE A 70 -29.11 26.21 -0.84
C PHE A 70 -28.74 25.91 0.62
N LYS A 71 -28.66 26.94 1.48
CA LYS A 71 -28.44 26.78 2.92
C LYS A 71 -29.59 25.98 3.59
N ALA A 72 -30.84 26.25 3.21
CA ALA A 72 -32.02 25.54 3.69
C ALA A 72 -31.97 24.05 3.30
N LEU A 73 -31.72 23.73 2.02
CA LEU A 73 -31.59 22.34 1.54
C LEU A 73 -30.47 21.59 2.27
N LYS A 74 -29.32 22.23 2.51
CA LYS A 74 -28.22 21.64 3.29
C LYS A 74 -28.67 21.25 4.70
N GLN A 75 -29.44 22.10 5.39
CA GLN A 75 -29.97 21.77 6.71
C GLN A 75 -31.05 20.68 6.65
N MET A 76 -31.94 20.72 5.65
CA MET A 76 -32.94 19.67 5.45
C MET A 76 -32.31 18.29 5.24
N ILE A 77 -31.21 18.21 4.49
CA ILE A 77 -30.45 16.97 4.28
C ILE A 77 -29.86 16.46 5.61
N LYS A 78 -29.27 17.35 6.43
CA LYS A 78 -28.76 16.99 7.75
C LYS A 78 -29.86 16.49 8.69
N ILE A 79 -31.03 17.12 8.68
CA ILE A 79 -32.18 16.72 9.50
C ILE A 79 -32.76 15.37 9.04
N ASN A 80 -32.97 15.20 7.73
CA ASN A 80 -33.46 13.94 7.18
C ASN A 80 -32.51 12.77 7.43
N PHE A 81 -31.19 13.03 7.45
CA PHE A 81 -30.20 12.04 7.84
C PHE A 81 -30.32 11.64 9.32
N LYS A 82 -30.48 12.61 10.23
CA LYS A 82 -30.74 12.34 11.66
C LYS A 82 -32.02 11.55 11.88
N LEU A 83 -33.07 11.84 11.10
CA LEU A 83 -34.36 11.15 11.14
C LEU A 83 -34.38 9.80 10.39
N GLN A 84 -33.26 9.36 9.81
CA GLN A 84 -33.13 8.13 9.01
C GLN A 84 -34.08 8.04 7.80
N ASN A 85 -34.61 9.18 7.32
CA ASN A 85 -35.47 9.23 6.15
C ASN A 85 -34.65 9.41 4.87
N TYR A 86 -34.01 8.32 4.45
CA TYR A 86 -33.13 8.29 3.28
C TYR A 86 -33.77 8.58 1.91
N PRO A 87 -34.99 8.13 1.58
CA PRO A 87 -35.57 8.41 0.26
C PRO A 87 -35.88 9.91 0.09
N GLU A 88 -36.43 10.56 1.12
CA GLU A 88 -36.70 12.00 1.07
C GLU A 88 -35.40 12.80 1.04
N MET A 89 -34.39 12.38 1.81
CA MET A 89 -33.05 12.95 1.77
C MET A 89 -32.46 12.95 0.36
N MET A 90 -32.62 11.86 -0.39
CA MET A 90 -32.13 11.71 -1.76
C MET A 90 -32.82 12.68 -2.72
N THR A 91 -34.14 12.87 -2.57
CA THR A 91 -34.91 13.84 -3.35
C THR A 91 -34.41 15.27 -3.10
N ARG A 92 -34.19 15.63 -1.83
CA ARG A 92 -33.64 16.95 -1.47
C ARG A 92 -32.20 17.13 -1.92
N TYR A 93 -31.41 16.05 -1.90
CA TYR A 93 -30.05 16.08 -2.42
C TYR A 93 -30.02 16.33 -3.92
N LYS A 94 -30.88 15.65 -4.71
CA LYS A 94 -31.02 15.93 -6.15
C LYS A 94 -31.45 17.36 -6.42
N GLN A 95 -32.35 17.93 -5.61
CA GLN A 95 -32.72 19.34 -5.69
C GLN A 95 -31.50 20.24 -5.45
N LEU A 96 -30.72 20.00 -4.39
CA LEU A 96 -29.50 20.75 -4.07
C LEU A 96 -28.49 20.71 -5.23
N LEU A 97 -28.30 19.56 -5.88
CA LEU A 97 -27.39 19.43 -7.01
C LEU A 97 -27.77 20.35 -8.20
N THR A 98 -29.04 20.75 -8.33
CA THR A 98 -29.47 21.70 -9.38
C THR A 98 -29.07 23.15 -9.12
N TYR A 99 -28.70 23.51 -7.89
CA TYR A 99 -28.25 24.85 -7.51
C TYR A 99 -26.77 25.08 -7.84
N ILE A 100 -26.01 24.01 -8.10
CA ILE A 100 -24.56 24.05 -8.39
C ILE A 100 -24.24 24.86 -9.65
N LYS A 101 -25.15 24.89 -10.64
CA LYS A 101 -24.90 25.54 -11.95
C LYS A 101 -25.19 27.04 -11.96
N SER A 102 -26.13 27.53 -11.15
CA SER A 102 -26.74 28.85 -11.37
C SER A 102 -26.79 29.77 -10.15
N ALA A 103 -26.75 29.23 -8.93
CA ALA A 103 -27.11 29.99 -7.73
C ALA A 103 -25.96 30.22 -6.76
N VAL A 104 -24.96 29.33 -6.76
CA VAL A 104 -23.94 29.27 -5.72
C VAL A 104 -22.57 29.17 -6.35
N THR A 105 -21.58 29.83 -5.74
CA THR A 105 -20.19 29.75 -6.19
C THR A 105 -19.68 28.29 -6.17
N ARG A 106 -18.78 27.98 -7.10
CA ARG A 106 -18.14 26.65 -7.21
C ARG A 106 -17.46 26.22 -5.90
N ASN A 107 -16.86 27.17 -5.17
CA ASN A 107 -16.18 26.88 -3.90
C ASN A 107 -17.16 26.57 -2.77
N HIS A 108 -18.27 27.32 -2.65
CA HIS A 108 -19.27 27.09 -1.60
C HIS A 108 -20.06 25.78 -1.83
N SER A 109 -20.35 25.45 -3.09
CA SER A 109 -20.92 24.15 -3.46
C SER A 109 -19.95 22.99 -3.18
N GLU A 110 -18.66 23.13 -3.49
CA GLU A 110 -17.63 22.11 -3.18
C GLU A 110 -17.49 21.87 -1.66
N LYS A 111 -17.38 22.93 -0.85
CA LYS A 111 -17.32 22.81 0.62
C LYS A 111 -18.57 22.12 1.17
N SER A 112 -19.75 22.49 0.67
CA SER A 112 -21.01 21.93 1.15
C SER A 112 -21.21 20.47 0.75
N ILE A 113 -20.83 20.08 -0.48
CA ILE A 113 -20.87 18.68 -0.92
C ILE A 113 -19.88 17.84 -0.10
N ASN A 114 -18.64 18.31 0.10
CA ASN A 114 -17.67 17.59 0.93
C ASN A 114 -18.18 17.43 2.37
N SER A 115 -18.68 18.49 2.99
CA SER A 115 -19.26 18.43 4.34
C SER A 115 -20.44 17.45 4.44
N ILE A 116 -21.32 17.42 3.44
CA ILE A 116 -22.43 16.44 3.39
C ILE A 116 -21.89 15.02 3.21
N LEU A 117 -20.95 14.80 2.29
CA LEU A 117 -20.37 13.48 2.04
C LEU A 117 -19.61 12.95 3.26
N ASP A 118 -18.86 13.80 3.96
CA ASP A 118 -18.15 13.43 5.18
C ASP A 118 -19.15 13.10 6.30
N TYR A 119 -20.24 13.86 6.44
CA TYR A 119 -21.31 13.57 7.40
C TYR A 119 -22.07 12.26 7.09
N ILE A 120 -22.33 11.98 5.81
CA ILE A 120 -22.97 10.73 5.37
C ILE A 120 -22.00 9.55 5.48
N SER A 121 -20.69 9.78 5.33
CA SER A 121 -19.68 8.72 5.46
C SER A 121 -19.62 8.09 6.86
N THR A 122 -20.11 8.80 7.89
CA THR A 122 -20.32 8.27 9.24
C THR A 122 -21.47 7.24 9.29
N SER A 123 -22.35 7.23 8.30
CA SER A 123 -23.43 6.23 8.19
C SER A 123 -22.89 4.85 7.84
N LYS A 124 -23.44 3.81 8.48
CA LYS A 124 -23.09 2.41 8.17
C LYS A 124 -23.77 1.87 6.91
N ASN A 125 -24.72 2.60 6.32
CA ASN A 125 -25.45 2.14 5.14
C ASN A 125 -24.67 2.37 3.84
N MET A 126 -23.89 1.37 3.46
CA MET A 126 -22.99 1.40 2.31
C MET A 126 -23.72 1.51 0.95
N GLU A 127 -24.94 1.00 0.83
CA GLU A 127 -25.75 1.11 -0.40
C GLU A 127 -26.28 2.53 -0.64
N LEU A 128 -26.67 3.22 0.44
CA LEU A 128 -27.08 4.61 0.37
C LEU A 128 -25.91 5.48 -0.05
N LEU A 129 -24.76 5.28 0.60
CA LEU A 129 -23.55 6.01 0.31
C LEU A 129 -23.13 5.85 -1.17
N GLN A 130 -23.27 4.65 -1.74
CA GLN A 130 -23.06 4.42 -3.17
C GLN A 130 -24.01 5.25 -4.04
N ASN A 131 -25.32 5.23 -3.76
CA ASN A 131 -26.30 6.01 -4.52
C ASN A 131 -26.02 7.51 -4.44
N PHE A 132 -25.64 8.02 -3.26
CA PHE A 132 -25.22 9.41 -3.08
C PHE A 132 -24.02 9.73 -3.97
N TYR A 133 -22.95 8.93 -3.93
CA TYR A 133 -21.77 9.16 -4.75
C TYR A 133 -22.09 9.10 -6.26
N GLU A 134 -22.87 8.13 -6.73
CA GLU A 134 -23.25 8.01 -8.15
C GLU A 134 -24.04 9.22 -8.65
N THR A 135 -25.06 9.64 -7.90
CA THR A 135 -25.86 10.82 -8.28
C THR A 135 -25.09 12.13 -8.17
N THR A 136 -24.16 12.23 -7.22
CA THR A 136 -23.22 13.35 -7.13
C THR A 136 -22.37 13.41 -8.40
N LEU A 137 -21.81 12.27 -8.82
CA LEU A 137 -20.94 12.19 -9.99
C LEU A 137 -21.67 12.50 -11.30
N GLU A 138 -22.93 12.08 -11.44
CA GLU A 138 -23.77 12.44 -12.59
C GLU A 138 -23.98 13.96 -12.67
N ALA A 139 -24.31 14.60 -11.53
CA ALA A 139 -24.46 16.06 -11.51
C ALA A 139 -23.14 16.82 -11.70
N LEU A 140 -22.02 16.26 -11.22
CA LEU A 140 -20.69 16.87 -11.35
C LEU A 140 -20.10 16.76 -12.75
N LYS A 141 -20.47 15.73 -13.54
CA LYS A 141 -20.06 15.62 -14.96
C LYS A 141 -20.50 16.84 -15.75
N ASP A 142 -21.70 17.34 -15.48
CA ASP A 142 -22.22 18.54 -16.13
C ASP A 142 -21.58 19.86 -15.63
N ALA A 143 -21.09 19.88 -14.39
CA ALA A 143 -20.58 21.08 -13.74
C ALA A 143 -19.09 21.37 -14.04
N LYS A 144 -18.37 20.49 -14.76
CA LYS A 144 -16.93 20.62 -15.09
C LYS A 144 -16.05 20.91 -13.86
N ASN A 145 -16.34 20.22 -12.76
CA ASN A 145 -15.59 20.35 -11.50
C ASN A 145 -14.55 19.22 -11.36
N ASP A 146 -13.43 19.31 -12.09
CA ASP A 146 -12.43 18.23 -12.17
C ASP A 146 -11.89 17.77 -10.81
N ARG A 147 -11.62 18.70 -9.89
CA ARG A 147 -11.08 18.38 -8.55
C ARG A 147 -12.07 17.60 -7.67
N LEU A 148 -13.31 18.08 -7.60
CA LEU A 148 -14.36 17.43 -6.79
C LEU A 148 -14.78 16.12 -7.42
N TRP A 149 -14.88 16.07 -8.75
CA TRP A 149 -15.15 14.85 -9.50
C TRP A 149 -14.09 13.78 -9.22
N PHE A 150 -12.81 14.14 -9.24
CA PHE A 150 -11.70 13.24 -8.91
C PHE A 150 -11.83 12.71 -7.48
N LYS A 151 -11.92 13.59 -6.47
CA LYS A 151 -12.04 13.18 -5.05
C LYS A 151 -13.25 12.27 -4.80
N THR A 152 -14.39 12.60 -5.41
CA THR A 152 -15.65 11.84 -5.27
C THR A 152 -15.53 10.46 -5.90
N ASN A 153 -14.94 10.36 -7.09
CA ASN A 153 -14.66 9.08 -7.75
C ASN A 153 -13.66 8.22 -6.97
N THR A 154 -12.60 8.83 -6.43
CA THR A 154 -11.61 8.12 -5.62
C THR A 154 -12.23 7.56 -4.33
N LYS A 155 -13.09 8.33 -3.64
CA LYS A 155 -13.87 7.84 -2.49
C LYS A 155 -14.82 6.71 -2.88
N LEU A 156 -15.52 6.84 -4.01
CA LEU A 156 -16.38 5.77 -4.54
C LEU A 156 -15.58 4.50 -4.90
N GLY A 157 -14.37 4.67 -5.44
CA GLY A 157 -13.45 3.57 -5.72
C GLY A 157 -13.03 2.82 -4.45
N LYS A 158 -12.69 3.55 -3.37
CA LYS A 158 -12.41 2.97 -2.05
C LYS A 158 -13.62 2.18 -1.51
N LEU A 159 -14.83 2.70 -1.65
CA LEU A 159 -16.07 2.00 -1.27
C LEU A 159 -16.29 0.71 -2.07
N TYR A 160 -16.06 0.74 -3.39
CA TYR A 160 -16.16 -0.46 -4.21
C TYR A 160 -15.10 -1.51 -3.88
N PHE A 161 -13.89 -1.07 -3.52
CA PHE A 161 -12.84 -1.94 -3.01
C PHE A 161 -13.28 -2.63 -1.71
N ASP A 162 -13.84 -1.89 -0.75
CA ASP A 162 -14.34 -2.45 0.51
C ASP A 162 -15.50 -3.44 0.30
N ARG A 163 -16.32 -3.23 -0.74
CA ARG A 163 -17.40 -4.15 -1.15
C ARG A 163 -16.91 -5.36 -1.96
N ASN A 164 -15.63 -5.42 -2.33
CA ASN A 164 -15.04 -6.40 -3.25
C ASN A 164 -15.68 -6.42 -4.65
N ASP A 165 -16.30 -5.31 -5.10
CA ASP A 165 -16.82 -5.20 -6.48
C ASP A 165 -15.72 -4.67 -7.41
N PHE A 166 -14.86 -5.59 -7.83
CA PHE A 166 -13.73 -5.26 -8.70
C PHE A 166 -14.15 -4.87 -10.13
N GLY A 167 -15.33 -5.29 -10.58
CA GLY A 167 -15.82 -5.00 -11.93
C GLY A 167 -16.18 -3.53 -12.11
N LYS A 168 -16.92 -2.97 -11.14
CA LYS A 168 -17.24 -1.54 -11.14
C LYS A 168 -16.03 -0.68 -10.80
N LEU A 169 -15.18 -1.13 -9.88
CA LEU A 169 -13.94 -0.45 -9.53
C LEU A 169 -13.04 -0.25 -10.77
N GLN A 170 -12.86 -1.28 -11.59
CA GLN A 170 -12.06 -1.18 -12.81
C GLN A 170 -12.62 -0.18 -13.82
N LYS A 171 -13.95 -0.02 -13.91
CA LYS A 171 -14.56 1.00 -14.79
C LYS A 171 -14.25 2.41 -14.30
N ILE A 172 -14.31 2.65 -12.99
CA ILE A 172 -13.99 3.94 -12.39
C ILE A 172 -12.50 4.27 -12.56
N LEU A 173 -11.62 3.30 -12.30
CA LEU A 173 -10.18 3.48 -12.48
C LEU A 173 -9.81 3.83 -13.91
N LYS A 174 -10.45 3.20 -14.91
CA LYS A 174 -10.27 3.58 -16.33
C LYS A 174 -10.70 5.03 -16.61
N GLN A 175 -11.83 5.47 -16.04
CA GLN A 175 -12.29 6.86 -16.20
C GLN A 175 -11.34 7.85 -15.51
N LEU A 176 -10.86 7.51 -14.31
CA LEU A 176 -9.89 8.31 -13.58
C LEU A 176 -8.56 8.41 -14.34
N HIS A 177 -8.07 7.30 -14.87
CA HIS A 177 -6.83 7.27 -15.65
C HIS A 177 -6.96 8.10 -16.94
N GLN A 178 -8.07 7.98 -17.68
CA GLN A 178 -8.36 8.83 -18.84
C GLN A 178 -8.42 10.33 -18.49
N SER A 179 -8.90 10.69 -17.30
CA SER A 179 -8.94 12.10 -16.85
C SER A 179 -7.56 12.67 -16.49
N CYS A 180 -6.58 11.80 -16.29
CA CYS A 180 -5.20 12.13 -15.97
C CYS A 180 -4.26 12.02 -17.18
N GLN A 181 -4.74 11.53 -18.32
CA GLN A 181 -4.01 11.53 -19.58
C GLN A 181 -4.21 12.86 -20.32
N THR A 182 -3.17 13.34 -21.00
CA THR A 182 -3.24 14.49 -21.91
C THR A 182 -3.95 14.10 -23.21
N ASP A 183 -4.31 15.10 -24.03
CA ASP A 183 -4.96 14.87 -25.34
C ASP A 183 -4.10 14.01 -26.30
N ASP A 184 -2.79 13.92 -26.05
CA ASP A 184 -1.84 13.07 -26.78
C ASP A 184 -1.74 11.63 -26.23
N GLY A 185 -2.46 11.31 -25.16
CA GLY A 185 -2.48 9.98 -24.53
C GLY A 185 -1.32 9.70 -23.58
N GLU A 186 -0.51 10.70 -23.25
CA GLU A 186 0.58 10.60 -22.26
C GLU A 186 0.09 11.02 -20.86
N ASP A 187 0.72 10.49 -19.81
CA ASP A 187 0.37 10.81 -18.43
C ASP A 187 0.70 12.27 -18.10
N ASP A 188 -0.29 13.05 -17.64
CA ASP A 188 -0.08 14.45 -17.26
C ASP A 188 0.74 14.55 -15.96
N LEU A 189 2.01 14.92 -16.10
CA LEU A 189 2.94 15.13 -14.98
C LEU A 189 2.43 16.18 -13.98
N LYS A 190 1.58 17.15 -14.39
CA LYS A 190 0.97 18.14 -13.48
C LYS A 190 -0.07 17.50 -12.55
N LYS A 191 -0.68 16.40 -12.96
CA LYS A 191 -1.61 15.59 -12.16
C LYS A 191 -0.94 14.38 -11.52
N GLY A 192 0.39 14.34 -11.44
CA GLY A 192 1.15 13.20 -10.93
C GLY A 192 0.70 12.74 -9.53
N THR A 193 0.33 13.65 -8.62
CA THR A 193 -0.18 13.27 -7.29
C THR A 193 -1.50 12.52 -7.36
N GLN A 194 -2.41 12.93 -8.25
CA GLN A 194 -3.69 12.26 -8.50
C GLN A 194 -3.44 10.89 -9.14
N LEU A 195 -2.53 10.82 -10.10
CA LEU A 195 -2.17 9.59 -10.79
C LEU A 195 -1.57 8.53 -9.84
N LEU A 196 -0.72 8.94 -8.89
CA LEU A 196 -0.22 8.06 -7.84
C LEU A 196 -1.34 7.55 -6.92
N GLU A 197 -2.36 8.35 -6.63
CA GLU A 197 -3.53 7.88 -5.87
C GLU A 197 -4.34 6.83 -6.66
N ILE A 198 -4.47 7.00 -7.98
CA ILE A 198 -5.08 5.99 -8.85
C ILE A 198 -4.26 4.70 -8.78
N TYR A 199 -2.95 4.77 -9.06
CA TYR A 199 -2.08 3.59 -9.05
C TYR A 199 -2.08 2.87 -7.71
N ALA A 200 -2.12 3.58 -6.58
CA ALA A 200 -2.24 2.96 -5.27
C ALA A 200 -3.56 2.16 -5.11
N LEU A 201 -4.69 2.68 -5.60
CA LEU A 201 -5.96 1.94 -5.61
C LEU A 201 -5.93 0.73 -6.57
N GLU A 202 -5.30 0.87 -7.73
CA GLU A 202 -5.12 -0.25 -8.67
C GLU A 202 -4.24 -1.35 -8.07
N ILE A 203 -3.15 -0.97 -7.41
CA ILE A 203 -2.26 -1.88 -6.69
C ILE A 203 -3.01 -2.62 -5.59
N GLN A 204 -3.82 -1.93 -4.78
CA GLN A 204 -4.63 -2.56 -3.74
C GLN A 204 -5.61 -3.59 -4.34
N MET A 205 -6.30 -3.22 -5.43
CA MET A 205 -7.21 -4.12 -6.15
C MET A 205 -6.46 -5.37 -6.68
N TYR A 206 -5.36 -5.18 -7.40
CA TYR A 206 -4.62 -6.30 -8.00
C TYR A 206 -3.88 -7.16 -6.98
N THR A 207 -3.55 -6.61 -5.81
CA THR A 207 -3.01 -7.37 -4.67
C THR A 207 -4.04 -8.40 -4.19
N VAL A 208 -5.30 -8.01 -4.04
CA VAL A 208 -6.39 -8.94 -3.67
C VAL A 208 -6.66 -9.96 -4.76
N GLN A 209 -6.59 -9.56 -6.04
CA GLN A 209 -6.72 -10.48 -7.18
C GLN A 209 -5.49 -11.37 -7.43
N LYS A 210 -4.38 -11.16 -6.72
CA LYS A 210 -3.10 -11.85 -6.89
C LYS A 210 -2.54 -11.77 -8.33
N ASN A 211 -2.76 -10.66 -9.04
CA ASN A 211 -2.26 -10.48 -10.41
C ASN A 211 -0.88 -9.82 -10.45
N ASN A 212 0.17 -10.63 -10.31
CA ASN A 212 1.55 -10.15 -10.17
C ASN A 212 2.08 -9.42 -11.42
N LYS A 213 1.68 -9.84 -12.63
CA LYS A 213 2.17 -9.23 -13.88
C LYS A 213 1.74 -7.77 -14.00
N LYS A 214 0.49 -7.48 -13.61
CA LYS A 214 -0.04 -6.11 -13.62
C LYS A 214 0.56 -5.26 -12.50
N LEU A 215 0.75 -5.83 -11.32
CA LEU A 215 1.42 -5.13 -10.21
C LEU A 215 2.81 -4.63 -10.61
N LYS A 216 3.58 -5.45 -11.33
CA LYS A 216 4.90 -5.06 -11.86
C LYS A 216 4.82 -3.88 -12.81
N ALA A 217 3.94 -3.94 -13.81
CA ALA A 217 3.77 -2.85 -14.77
C ALA A 217 3.34 -1.54 -14.08
N LEU A 218 2.42 -1.61 -13.12
CA LEU A 218 1.96 -0.44 -12.36
C LEU A 218 3.07 0.16 -11.49
N TYR A 219 3.90 -0.69 -10.88
CA TYR A 219 5.02 -0.22 -10.08
C TYR A 219 6.06 0.49 -10.95
N GLU A 220 6.44 -0.09 -12.09
CA GLU A 220 7.36 0.55 -13.06
C GLU A 220 6.80 1.89 -13.56
N GLN A 221 5.50 1.95 -13.87
CA GLN A 221 4.81 3.19 -14.24
C GLN A 221 4.85 4.24 -13.13
N SER A 222 4.65 3.84 -11.88
CA SER A 222 4.70 4.75 -10.73
C SER A 222 6.08 5.38 -10.52
N LEU A 223 7.16 4.67 -10.86
CA LEU A 223 8.54 5.17 -10.75
C LEU A 223 8.87 6.30 -11.73
N HIS A 224 8.12 6.41 -12.84
CA HIS A 224 8.29 7.51 -13.79
C HIS A 224 7.74 8.84 -13.23
N ILE A 225 6.81 8.79 -12.28
CA ILE A 225 6.19 9.96 -11.66
C ILE A 225 7.01 10.44 -10.45
N LYS A 226 8.23 10.95 -10.71
CA LYS A 226 9.13 11.47 -9.66
C LYS A 226 8.86 12.92 -9.24
N SER A 227 8.18 13.69 -10.08
CA SER A 227 7.99 15.14 -9.86
C SER A 227 6.82 15.49 -8.94
N ALA A 228 6.06 14.48 -8.47
CA ALA A 228 4.91 14.66 -7.60
C ALA A 228 5.26 14.28 -6.16
N ILE A 229 4.81 15.09 -5.20
CA ILE A 229 4.90 14.79 -3.76
C ILE A 229 3.53 14.25 -3.34
N PRO A 230 3.32 12.93 -3.29
CA PRO A 230 2.08 12.36 -2.78
C PRO A 230 2.05 12.36 -1.25
N HIS A 231 0.87 12.06 -0.70
CA HIS A 231 0.71 11.79 0.72
C HIS A 231 1.55 10.56 1.12
N PRO A 232 2.27 10.57 2.27
CA PRO A 232 3.14 9.46 2.70
C PRO A 232 2.46 8.09 2.64
N LEU A 233 1.21 8.00 3.10
CA LEU A 233 0.41 6.77 3.00
C LEU A 233 0.32 6.17 1.59
N ILE A 234 0.14 6.99 0.55
CA ILE A 234 0.02 6.54 -0.85
C ILE A 234 1.38 6.00 -1.32
N MET A 235 2.45 6.73 -1.02
CA MET A 235 3.81 6.30 -1.35
C MET A 235 4.16 4.98 -0.66
N GLY A 236 3.79 4.84 0.61
CA GLY A 236 3.99 3.62 1.39
C GLY A 236 3.34 2.39 0.74
N VAL A 237 2.10 2.53 0.25
CA VAL A 237 1.38 1.43 -0.44
C VAL A 237 2.08 1.02 -1.74
N ILE A 238 2.53 1.99 -2.53
CA ILE A 238 3.21 1.73 -3.81
C ILE A 238 4.55 1.04 -3.55
N ARG A 239 5.35 1.56 -2.62
CA ARG A 239 6.64 0.99 -2.23
C ARG A 239 6.53 -0.39 -1.61
N GLU A 240 5.53 -0.64 -0.77
CA GLU A 240 5.27 -1.98 -0.22
C GLU A 240 5.03 -3.00 -1.34
N CYS A 241 4.27 -2.63 -2.38
CA CYS A 241 4.07 -3.48 -3.55
C CYS A 241 5.37 -3.72 -4.33
N GLY A 242 6.17 -2.68 -4.53
CA GLY A 242 7.51 -2.79 -5.14
C GLY A 242 8.42 -3.76 -4.38
N GLY A 243 8.46 -3.65 -3.05
CA GLY A 243 9.21 -4.56 -2.19
C GLY A 243 8.76 -6.02 -2.33
N LYS A 244 7.44 -6.28 -2.34
CA LYS A 244 6.89 -7.63 -2.52
C LYS A 244 7.19 -8.21 -3.90
N MET A 245 7.19 -7.36 -4.92
CA MET A 245 7.55 -7.74 -6.29
C MET A 245 9.03 -8.12 -6.38
N HIS A 246 9.94 -7.23 -5.94
CA HIS A 246 11.38 -7.46 -5.98
C HIS A 246 11.79 -8.72 -5.20
N LEU A 247 11.15 -9.00 -4.05
CA LEU A 247 11.42 -10.19 -3.25
C LEU A 247 11.13 -11.49 -4.02
N ARG A 248 10.05 -11.50 -4.83
CA ARG A 248 9.70 -12.63 -5.69
C ARG A 248 10.62 -12.81 -6.89
N GLU A 249 11.24 -11.72 -7.35
CA GLU A 249 12.24 -11.76 -8.43
C GLU A 249 13.64 -12.12 -7.93
N GLY A 250 13.83 -12.24 -6.60
CA GLY A 250 15.12 -12.52 -5.97
C GLY A 250 16.02 -11.28 -5.85
N GLU A 251 15.50 -10.09 -6.15
CA GLU A 251 16.23 -8.82 -6.02
C GLU A 251 16.14 -8.29 -4.58
N PHE A 252 16.81 -8.98 -3.64
CA PHE A 252 16.68 -8.70 -2.20
C PHE A 252 17.13 -7.30 -1.77
N GLU A 253 18.15 -6.73 -2.44
CA GLU A 253 18.67 -5.39 -2.14
C GLU A 253 17.66 -4.30 -2.47
N LYS A 254 17.03 -4.37 -3.66
CA LYS A 254 15.97 -3.42 -4.05
C LYS A 254 14.71 -3.60 -3.20
N ALA A 255 14.38 -4.85 -2.84
CA ALA A 255 13.27 -5.13 -1.94
C ALA A 255 13.50 -4.48 -0.56
N HIS A 256 14.72 -4.57 -0.03
CA HIS A 256 15.09 -3.93 1.24
C HIS A 256 14.94 -2.41 1.17
N THR A 257 15.43 -1.75 0.11
CA THR A 257 15.27 -0.29 -0.05
C THR A 257 13.79 0.13 -0.15
N ASP A 258 12.99 -0.61 -0.91
CA ASP A 258 11.57 -0.31 -1.07
C ASP A 258 10.78 -0.52 0.22
N PHE A 259 11.03 -1.60 0.96
CA PHE A 259 10.39 -1.83 2.26
C PHE A 259 10.83 -0.82 3.32
N PHE A 260 12.08 -0.34 3.27
CA PHE A 260 12.56 0.68 4.18
C PHE A 260 11.89 2.04 3.91
N GLU A 261 11.80 2.45 2.65
CA GLU A 261 11.05 3.66 2.28
C GLU A 261 9.56 3.51 2.60
N ALA A 262 8.95 2.35 2.36
CA ALA A 262 7.56 2.09 2.73
C ALA A 262 7.33 2.22 4.24
N PHE A 263 8.24 1.66 5.04
CA PHE A 263 8.19 1.73 6.50
C PHE A 263 8.24 3.18 7.01
N LYS A 264 9.17 4.01 6.50
CA LYS A 264 9.26 5.43 6.86
C LYS A 264 7.97 6.19 6.56
N ASN A 265 7.43 5.98 5.36
CA ASN A 265 6.16 6.58 4.95
C ASN A 265 4.98 6.13 5.82
N TYR A 266 4.94 4.86 6.22
CA TYR A 266 3.90 4.36 7.11
C TYR A 266 4.05 4.89 8.53
N ASP A 267 5.28 5.04 9.02
CA ASP A 267 5.58 5.62 10.33
C ASP A 267 5.15 7.09 10.43
N GLU A 268 5.51 7.91 9.42
CA GLU A 268 5.07 9.31 9.31
C GLU A 268 3.54 9.44 9.23
N SER A 269 2.87 8.48 8.58
CA SER A 269 1.40 8.46 8.48
C SER A 269 0.68 7.90 9.72
N GLY A 270 1.40 7.31 10.68
CA GLY A 270 0.81 6.65 11.85
C GLY A 270 -0.03 5.40 11.54
N SER A 271 0.18 4.75 10.38
CA SER A 271 -0.63 3.61 9.95
C SER A 271 -0.31 2.34 10.75
N SER A 272 -1.33 1.53 11.06
CA SER A 272 -1.15 0.19 11.66
C SER A 272 -0.36 -0.76 10.76
N ARG A 273 -0.29 -0.51 9.44
CA ARG A 273 0.49 -1.31 8.50
C ARG A 273 1.99 -1.23 8.71
N ARG A 274 2.50 -0.26 9.48
CA ARG A 274 3.93 -0.14 9.78
C ARG A 274 4.52 -1.40 10.41
N THR A 275 3.77 -2.08 11.29
CA THR A 275 4.25 -3.30 11.96
C THR A 275 4.41 -4.45 10.96
N THR A 276 3.46 -4.58 10.03
CA THR A 276 3.52 -5.58 8.96
C THR A 276 4.66 -5.28 7.99
N CYS A 277 4.81 -4.01 7.59
CA CYS A 277 5.91 -3.58 6.72
C CYS A 277 7.28 -3.81 7.36
N LEU A 278 7.40 -3.59 8.68
CA LEU A 278 8.61 -3.87 9.43
C LEU A 278 8.97 -5.36 9.43
N LYS A 279 7.97 -6.27 9.52
CA LYS A 279 8.21 -7.72 9.34
C LYS A 279 8.80 -8.02 7.95
N TYR A 280 8.29 -7.39 6.89
CA TYR A 280 8.82 -7.57 5.53
C TYR A 280 10.23 -7.00 5.35
N LEU A 281 10.50 -5.83 5.94
CA LEU A 281 11.83 -5.22 5.94
C LEU A 281 12.86 -6.16 6.60
N VAL A 282 12.52 -6.70 7.76
CA VAL A 282 13.38 -7.63 8.49
C VAL A 282 13.61 -8.91 7.68
N LEU A 283 12.56 -9.46 7.05
CA LEU A 283 12.68 -10.61 6.16
C LEU A 283 13.62 -10.33 4.98
N ALA A 284 13.44 -9.20 4.29
CA ALA A 284 14.29 -8.79 3.17
C ALA A 284 15.76 -8.62 3.60
N ASN A 285 16.00 -8.03 4.78
CA ASN A 285 17.34 -7.87 5.34
C ASN A 285 18.04 -9.22 5.59
N MET A 286 17.32 -10.18 6.20
CA MET A 286 17.88 -11.52 6.43
C MET A 286 18.17 -12.26 5.11
N LEU A 287 17.30 -12.13 4.10
CA LEU A 287 17.48 -12.72 2.77
C LEU A 287 18.64 -12.09 1.97
N MET A 288 18.90 -10.79 2.16
CA MET A 288 20.06 -10.09 1.60
C MET A 288 21.39 -10.59 2.19
N LYS A 289 21.36 -11.44 3.23
CA LYS A 289 22.54 -11.93 3.97
C LYS A 289 23.37 -10.81 4.58
N SER A 290 22.76 -9.66 4.86
CA SER A 290 23.44 -8.56 5.55
C SER A 290 23.54 -8.85 7.05
N GLY A 291 24.69 -8.56 7.64
CA GLY A 291 24.88 -8.61 9.10
C GLY A 291 24.35 -7.38 9.84
N ILE A 292 23.80 -6.39 9.13
CA ILE A 292 23.33 -5.13 9.70
C ILE A 292 21.95 -5.35 10.32
N ASN A 293 21.79 -5.01 11.59
CA ASN A 293 20.50 -5.16 12.26
C ASN A 293 19.53 -4.05 11.78
N PRO A 294 18.37 -4.39 11.17
CA PRO A 294 17.38 -3.39 10.76
C PRO A 294 16.86 -2.54 11.94
N PHE A 295 16.92 -3.06 13.17
CA PHE A 295 16.50 -2.36 14.39
C PHE A 295 17.52 -1.36 14.95
N ASP A 296 18.72 -1.26 14.36
CA ASP A 296 19.69 -0.21 14.71
C ASP A 296 19.35 1.14 14.07
N SER A 297 18.45 1.16 13.07
CA SER A 297 17.92 2.39 12.49
C SER A 297 17.13 3.20 13.52
N GLN A 298 17.19 4.54 13.43
CA GLN A 298 16.50 5.42 14.39
C GLN A 298 15.00 5.19 14.39
N GLU A 299 14.46 4.86 13.21
CA GLU A 299 13.04 4.64 12.96
C GLU A 299 12.54 3.29 13.49
N ALA A 300 13.34 2.21 13.42
CA ALA A 300 12.91 0.88 13.88
C ALA A 300 13.28 0.58 15.35
N LYS A 301 14.23 1.31 15.94
CA LYS A 301 14.68 1.14 17.32
C LYS A 301 13.56 1.19 18.38
N PRO A 302 12.57 2.10 18.34
CA PRO A 302 11.50 2.12 19.34
C PRO A 302 10.61 0.88 19.29
N TYR A 303 10.49 0.25 18.12
CA TYR A 303 9.61 -0.90 17.88
C TYR A 303 10.20 -2.25 18.36
N LYS A 304 11.47 -2.26 18.81
CA LYS A 304 12.17 -3.50 19.20
C LYS A 304 11.49 -4.25 20.35
N ASN A 305 10.82 -3.52 21.25
CA ASN A 305 10.19 -4.10 22.43
C ASN A 305 8.70 -4.42 22.22
N ASP A 306 8.14 -4.13 21.05
CA ASP A 306 6.74 -4.42 20.79
C ASP A 306 6.52 -5.94 20.71
N PRO A 307 5.49 -6.49 21.39
CA PRO A 307 5.28 -7.94 21.46
C PRO A 307 5.05 -8.59 20.08
N GLU A 308 4.52 -7.82 19.12
CA GLU A 308 4.29 -8.30 17.75
C GLU A 308 5.59 -8.35 16.91
N ILE A 309 6.58 -7.52 17.25
CA ILE A 309 7.85 -7.37 16.53
C ILE A 309 8.99 -8.10 17.23
N LEU A 310 8.88 -8.35 18.53
CA LEU A 310 9.87 -9.04 19.35
C LEU A 310 10.24 -10.40 18.76
N ALA A 311 9.26 -11.12 18.19
CA ALA A 311 9.50 -12.37 17.49
C ALA A 311 10.48 -12.17 16.30
N MET A 312 10.31 -11.11 15.51
CA MET A 312 11.22 -10.77 14.40
C MET A 312 12.59 -10.31 14.91
N THR A 313 12.65 -9.56 16.00
CA THR A 313 13.91 -9.15 16.63
C THR A 313 14.73 -10.38 17.05
N ASN A 314 14.08 -11.36 17.71
CA ASN A 314 14.75 -12.58 18.13
C ASN A 314 15.18 -13.43 16.92
N LEU A 315 14.40 -13.46 15.83
CA LEU A 315 14.81 -14.11 14.57
C LEU A 315 16.06 -13.47 13.97
N VAL A 316 16.17 -12.13 13.97
CA VAL A 316 17.37 -11.46 13.48
C VAL A 316 18.59 -11.79 14.33
N VAL A 317 18.44 -11.81 15.65
CA VAL A 317 19.55 -12.13 16.57
C VAL A 317 20.03 -13.57 16.38
N SER A 318 19.10 -14.54 16.31
CA SER A 318 19.45 -15.94 16.03
C SER A 318 20.06 -16.11 14.63
N TYR A 319 19.59 -15.36 13.62
CA TYR A 319 20.20 -15.31 12.29
C TYR A 319 21.65 -14.81 12.33
N GLN A 320 21.91 -13.70 13.04
CA GLN A 320 23.26 -13.14 13.20
C GLN A 320 24.20 -14.09 13.96
N ASN A 321 23.69 -14.78 14.97
CA ASN A 321 24.44 -15.79 15.74
C ASN A 321 24.65 -17.09 14.95
N ASN A 322 23.93 -17.28 13.83
CA ASN A 322 23.87 -18.51 13.05
C ASN A 322 23.40 -19.71 13.90
N ASP A 323 22.45 -19.49 14.81
CA ASP A 323 21.88 -20.55 15.67
C ASP A 323 20.57 -21.08 15.06
N ILE A 324 20.63 -22.30 14.51
CA ILE A 324 19.47 -22.96 13.87
C ILE A 324 18.45 -23.41 14.91
N MET A 325 18.88 -23.87 16.08
CA MET A 325 17.98 -24.41 17.10
C MET A 325 17.14 -23.29 17.72
N GLU A 326 17.78 -22.17 18.04
CA GLU A 326 17.08 -20.98 18.54
C GLU A 326 16.12 -20.45 17.48
N PHE A 327 16.55 -20.36 16.22
CA PHE A 327 15.72 -19.90 15.11
C PHE A 327 14.47 -20.77 14.92
N GLU A 328 14.61 -22.10 14.90
CA GLU A 328 13.47 -23.03 14.81
C GLU A 328 12.55 -22.96 16.04
N SER A 329 13.12 -22.82 17.24
CA SER A 329 12.34 -22.66 18.48
C SER A 329 11.47 -21.40 18.44
N ILE A 330 12.04 -20.28 17.99
CA ILE A 330 11.31 -19.01 17.84
C ILE A 330 10.15 -19.16 16.85
N LEU A 331 10.37 -19.83 15.71
CA LEU A 331 9.32 -20.09 14.71
C LEU A 331 8.21 -20.98 15.24
N ARG A 332 8.53 -22.00 16.05
CA ARG A 332 7.52 -22.89 16.65
C ARG A 332 6.70 -22.15 17.71
N ASN A 333 7.34 -21.37 18.57
CA ASN A 333 6.69 -20.66 19.67
C ASN A 333 5.84 -19.47 19.17
N ASN A 334 6.29 -18.79 18.12
CA ASN A 334 5.61 -17.61 17.56
C ASN A 334 4.90 -17.89 16.22
N ARG A 335 4.45 -19.14 16.02
CA ARG A 335 3.84 -19.58 14.76
C ARG A 335 2.67 -18.71 14.32
N ASN A 336 1.83 -18.26 15.25
CA ASN A 336 0.67 -17.43 14.94
C ASN A 336 1.06 -16.03 14.41
N ASN A 337 2.14 -15.43 14.91
CA ASN A 337 2.53 -14.07 14.53
C ASN A 337 3.31 -14.01 13.21
N ILE A 338 4.04 -15.09 12.88
CA ILE A 338 4.93 -15.16 11.72
C ILE A 338 4.27 -15.92 10.57
N MET A 339 3.68 -17.10 10.84
CA MET A 339 3.10 -17.95 9.82
C MET A 339 1.68 -17.55 9.42
N ALA A 340 1.02 -16.62 10.12
CA ALA A 340 -0.28 -16.11 9.69
C ALA A 340 -0.20 -15.39 8.33
N ASP A 341 0.93 -14.75 8.03
CA ASP A 341 1.15 -14.07 6.74
C ASP A 341 1.59 -15.08 5.66
N PRO A 342 0.81 -15.28 4.59
CA PRO A 342 1.18 -16.15 3.48
C PRO A 342 2.48 -15.73 2.78
N PHE A 343 2.77 -14.42 2.72
CA PHE A 343 3.94 -13.89 2.04
C PHE A 343 5.23 -14.23 2.79
N ILE A 344 5.24 -14.11 4.13
CA ILE A 344 6.41 -14.47 4.95
C ILE A 344 6.66 -15.98 4.87
N ARG A 345 5.58 -16.78 4.89
CA ARG A 345 5.65 -18.24 4.82
C ARG A 345 6.33 -18.74 3.55
N GLU A 346 6.11 -18.09 2.41
CA GLU A 346 6.73 -18.46 1.13
C GLU A 346 8.27 -18.36 1.17
N HIS A 347 8.80 -17.40 1.92
CA HIS A 347 10.25 -17.12 1.95
C HIS A 347 10.97 -17.65 3.19
N ILE A 348 10.26 -18.26 4.14
CA ILE A 348 10.88 -18.79 5.37
C ILE A 348 11.75 -20.02 5.10
N GLU A 349 11.38 -20.83 4.10
CA GLU A 349 12.15 -22.01 3.68
C GLU A 349 13.50 -21.60 3.09
N ASP A 350 13.50 -20.58 2.23
CA ASP A 350 14.73 -19.99 1.68
C ASP A 350 15.64 -19.46 2.78
N LEU A 351 15.04 -18.84 3.80
CA LEU A 351 15.78 -18.30 4.93
C LEU A 351 16.43 -19.41 5.78
N LEU A 352 15.69 -20.49 6.07
CA LEU A 352 16.24 -21.67 6.76
C LEU A 352 17.39 -22.29 5.95
N ARG A 353 17.23 -22.41 4.62
CA ARG A 353 18.28 -22.91 3.73
C ARG A 353 19.52 -22.01 3.77
N ASN A 354 19.35 -20.69 3.80
CA ASN A 354 20.45 -19.74 3.91
C ASN A 354 21.22 -19.89 5.23
N ILE A 355 20.55 -19.98 6.38
CA ILE A 355 21.20 -20.17 7.69
C ILE A 355 21.96 -21.50 7.71
N ARG A 356 21.30 -22.59 7.30
CA ARG A 356 21.92 -23.91 7.23
C ARG A 356 23.17 -23.92 6.36
N THR A 357 23.14 -23.19 5.24
CA THR A 357 24.31 -23.01 4.37
C THR A 357 25.46 -22.28 5.08
N GLN A 358 25.18 -21.19 5.80
CA GLN A 358 26.21 -20.45 6.54
C GLN A 358 26.83 -21.29 7.66
N VAL A 359 25.99 -21.97 8.46
CA VAL A 359 26.44 -22.87 9.52
C VAL A 359 27.27 -24.02 8.94
N LEU A 360 26.82 -24.60 7.83
CA LEU A 360 27.55 -25.67 7.13
C LEU A 360 28.95 -25.21 6.70
N ILE A 361 29.08 -24.04 6.07
CA ILE A 361 30.38 -23.50 5.65
C ILE A 361 31.32 -23.29 6.85
N LYS A 362 30.79 -22.81 7.98
CA LYS A 362 31.58 -22.63 9.21
C LYS A 362 31.98 -23.97 9.83
N LEU A 363 31.08 -24.95 9.80
CA LEU A 363 31.27 -26.29 10.36
C LEU A 363 32.33 -27.09 9.58
N ILE A 364 32.34 -27.03 8.24
CA ILE A 364 33.25 -27.82 7.41
C ILE A 364 34.69 -27.29 7.39
N ARG A 365 34.90 -25.99 7.67
CA ARG A 365 36.19 -25.30 7.55
C ARG A 365 37.39 -25.99 8.24
N PRO A 366 37.27 -26.49 9.49
CA PRO A 366 38.39 -27.18 10.14
C PRO A 366 38.66 -28.58 9.56
N TYR A 367 37.67 -29.26 8.99
CA TYR A 367 37.77 -30.65 8.56
C TYR A 367 38.41 -30.82 7.18
N THR A 368 38.90 -32.02 6.88
CA THR A 368 39.33 -32.48 5.54
C THR A 368 38.39 -33.54 5.00
N LYS A 369 37.97 -34.45 5.88
CA LYS A 369 36.90 -35.42 5.64
C LYS A 369 35.91 -35.31 6.78
N ILE A 370 34.62 -35.24 6.45
CA ILE A 370 33.54 -35.11 7.44
C ILE A 370 32.39 -36.04 7.04
N THR A 371 31.83 -36.76 7.99
CA THR A 371 30.72 -37.69 7.74
C THR A 371 29.40 -36.92 7.59
N ILE A 372 28.58 -37.31 6.62
CA ILE A 372 27.25 -36.72 6.38
C ILE A 372 26.34 -36.89 7.61
N PRO A 373 26.31 -38.06 8.30
CA PRO A 373 25.56 -38.20 9.55
C PRO A 373 25.96 -37.20 10.65
N PHE A 374 27.23 -36.81 10.74
CA PHE A 374 27.69 -35.82 11.72
C PHE A 374 27.18 -34.42 11.38
N ILE A 375 27.18 -34.06 10.10
CA ILE A 375 26.57 -32.80 9.62
C ILE A 375 25.06 -32.81 9.87
N SER A 376 24.39 -33.95 9.65
CA SER A 376 22.95 -34.14 9.89
C SER A 376 22.59 -33.93 11.36
N SER A 377 23.37 -34.47 12.29
CA SER A 377 23.15 -34.25 13.73
C SER A 377 23.36 -32.79 14.16
N GLU A 378 24.33 -32.11 13.56
CA GLU A 378 24.66 -30.72 13.92
C GLU A 378 23.64 -29.71 13.34
N LEU A 379 23.17 -29.95 12.11
CA LEU A 379 22.17 -29.10 11.43
C LEU A 379 20.72 -29.47 11.77
N ASN A 380 20.50 -30.57 12.51
CA ASN A 380 19.19 -31.10 12.88
C ASN A 380 18.25 -31.35 11.67
N ILE A 381 18.79 -31.95 10.62
CA ILE A 381 18.07 -32.28 9.37
C ILE A 381 18.37 -33.70 8.90
N GLU A 382 17.51 -34.27 8.07
CA GLU A 382 17.72 -35.61 7.53
C GLU A 382 18.98 -35.68 6.63
N PRO A 383 19.72 -36.81 6.62
CA PRO A 383 20.92 -36.96 5.80
C PRO A 383 20.68 -36.69 4.30
N VAL A 384 19.48 -37.01 3.80
CA VAL A 384 19.08 -36.78 2.40
C VAL A 384 18.98 -35.28 2.07
N GLU A 385 18.46 -34.48 3.01
CA GLU A 385 18.41 -33.02 2.86
C GLU A 385 19.81 -32.40 2.95
N VAL A 386 20.69 -32.93 3.83
CA VAL A 386 22.10 -32.52 3.90
C VAL A 386 22.80 -32.76 2.57
N GLU A 387 22.61 -33.93 1.97
CA GLU A 387 23.19 -34.25 0.67
C GLU A 387 22.70 -33.29 -0.41
N SER A 388 21.40 -33.03 -0.47
CA SER A 388 20.80 -32.06 -1.41
C SER A 388 21.35 -30.64 -1.22
N LEU A 389 21.54 -30.22 0.03
CA LEU A 389 22.14 -28.94 0.39
C LEU A 389 23.61 -28.87 -0.06
N LEU A 390 24.40 -29.93 0.20
CA LEU A 390 25.80 -30.03 -0.21
C LEU A 390 25.94 -30.00 -1.73
N VAL A 391 25.09 -30.72 -2.46
CA VAL A 391 25.06 -30.68 -3.94
C VAL A 391 24.84 -29.25 -4.43
N SER A 392 23.84 -28.56 -3.88
CA SER A 392 23.55 -27.17 -4.24
C SER A 392 24.76 -26.26 -3.96
N CYS A 393 25.38 -26.39 -2.78
CA CYS A 393 26.52 -25.58 -2.38
C CYS A 393 27.76 -25.83 -3.25
N ILE A 394 27.99 -27.08 -3.70
CA ILE A 394 29.09 -27.42 -4.60
C ILE A 394 28.84 -26.85 -6.00
N LEU A 395 27.62 -26.94 -6.52
CA LEU A 395 27.25 -26.36 -7.81
C LEU A 395 27.38 -24.83 -7.80
N ASP A 396 26.99 -24.18 -6.70
CA ASP A 396 27.14 -22.75 -6.48
C ASP A 396 28.60 -22.32 -6.22
N ASN A 397 29.56 -23.27 -6.25
CA ASN A 397 30.98 -23.08 -5.92
C ASN A 397 31.26 -22.48 -4.54
N THR A 398 30.29 -22.56 -3.61
CA THR A 398 30.46 -22.09 -2.23
C THR A 398 31.28 -23.08 -1.40
N ILE A 399 31.17 -24.37 -1.71
CA ILE A 399 31.94 -25.45 -1.08
C ILE A 399 32.80 -26.15 -2.13
N GLN A 400 34.11 -26.20 -1.89
CA GLN A 400 35.05 -26.94 -2.74
C GLN A 400 35.28 -28.35 -2.18
N GLY A 401 34.48 -29.30 -2.64
CA GLY A 401 34.59 -30.69 -2.21
C GLY A 401 33.90 -31.67 -3.14
N ARG A 402 33.99 -32.95 -2.78
CA ARG A 402 33.30 -34.07 -3.44
C ARG A 402 32.52 -34.85 -2.40
N ILE A 403 31.35 -35.32 -2.79
CA ILE A 403 30.49 -36.15 -1.96
C ILE A 403 30.79 -37.61 -2.31
N ASP A 404 31.23 -38.39 -1.34
CA ASP A 404 31.29 -39.85 -1.43
C ASP A 404 30.00 -40.43 -0.84
N GLN A 405 29.06 -40.76 -1.73
CA GLN A 405 27.75 -41.28 -1.34
C GLN A 405 27.83 -42.70 -0.76
N VAL A 406 28.85 -43.49 -1.13
CA VAL A 406 29.00 -44.88 -0.64
C VAL A 406 29.45 -44.88 0.81
N ASN A 407 30.46 -44.07 1.12
CA ASN A 407 30.98 -43.96 2.48
C ASN A 407 30.26 -42.91 3.33
N GLN A 408 29.33 -42.14 2.75
CA GLN A 408 28.61 -41.05 3.41
C GLN A 408 29.56 -39.99 4.00
N VAL A 409 30.56 -39.59 3.20
CA VAL A 409 31.62 -38.65 3.60
C VAL A 409 31.72 -37.52 2.58
N LEU A 410 31.87 -36.29 3.07
CA LEU A 410 32.28 -35.13 2.28
C LEU A 410 33.80 -35.00 2.35
N GLU A 411 34.46 -35.06 1.20
CA GLU A 411 35.89 -34.83 1.06
C GLU A 411 36.14 -33.40 0.55
N LEU A 412 36.89 -32.62 1.31
CA LEU A 412 37.22 -31.23 0.97
C LEU A 412 38.56 -31.17 0.26
N ASN A 413 38.60 -30.45 -0.87
CA ASN A 413 39.82 -30.30 -1.66
C ASN A 413 40.74 -29.24 -1.02
N LYS A 414 41.59 -29.62 -0.05
CA LYS A 414 42.62 -28.69 0.48
C LYS A 414 43.84 -28.55 -0.44
N GLU A 415 44.06 -29.51 -1.34
CA GLU A 415 45.18 -29.48 -2.29
C GLU A 415 44.72 -29.06 -3.69
N ALA A 416 44.61 -27.75 -3.91
CA ALA A 416 44.65 -27.22 -5.26
C ALA A 416 46.08 -27.39 -5.79
N ARG A 417 46.39 -28.56 -6.38
CA ARG A 417 47.47 -28.61 -7.38
C ARG A 417 47.19 -27.48 -8.37
N CYS A 418 48.22 -26.70 -8.70
CA CYS A 418 48.16 -25.43 -9.40
C CYS A 418 47.54 -25.55 -10.82
N GLY A 419 46.23 -25.81 -10.89
CA GLY A 419 45.47 -25.99 -12.13
C GLY A 419 45.40 -24.71 -12.95
N ALA A 420 45.62 -23.54 -12.31
CA ALA A 420 45.77 -22.28 -13.01
C ALA A 420 46.98 -22.28 -13.96
N ARG A 421 48.11 -22.86 -13.55
CA ARG A 421 49.32 -22.95 -14.39
C ARG A 421 49.11 -23.96 -15.51
N ASP A 422 48.58 -25.13 -15.19
CA ASP A 422 48.38 -26.19 -16.18
C ASP A 422 47.32 -25.78 -17.22
N SER A 423 46.23 -25.12 -16.80
CA SER A 423 45.22 -24.56 -17.71
C SER A 423 45.79 -23.43 -18.59
N ALA A 424 46.69 -22.59 -18.06
CA ALA A 424 47.36 -21.57 -18.87
C ALA A 424 48.29 -22.18 -19.93
N ILE A 425 49.04 -23.22 -19.57
CA ILE A 425 49.91 -23.95 -20.51
C ILE A 425 49.08 -24.65 -21.59
N GLU A 426 47.96 -25.27 -21.22
CA GLU A 426 47.05 -25.92 -22.16
C GLU A 426 46.43 -24.92 -23.14
N LYS A 427 45.96 -23.76 -22.66
CA LYS A 427 45.48 -22.66 -23.52
C LYS A 427 46.56 -22.19 -24.48
N TRP A 428 47.79 -22.02 -24.00
CA TRP A 428 48.89 -21.61 -24.85
C TRP A 428 49.24 -22.65 -25.91
N SER A 429 49.29 -23.93 -25.53
CA SER A 429 49.54 -25.04 -26.45
C SER A 429 48.48 -25.12 -27.56
N ASN A 430 47.20 -24.95 -27.22
CA ASN A 430 46.10 -24.93 -28.19
C ASN A 430 46.20 -23.76 -29.17
N GLN A 431 46.62 -22.57 -28.71
CA GLN A 431 46.84 -21.42 -29.58
C GLN A 431 48.05 -21.60 -30.50
N ILE A 432 49.14 -22.22 -30.01
CA ILE A 432 50.30 -22.55 -30.87
C ILE A 432 49.90 -23.54 -31.96
N ASN A 433 49.14 -24.58 -31.62
CA ASN A 433 48.62 -25.54 -32.60
C ASN A 433 47.72 -24.87 -33.65
N SER A 434 46.85 -23.94 -33.25
CA SER A 434 45.98 -23.22 -34.21
C SER A 434 46.80 -22.38 -35.19
N VAL A 435 47.83 -21.67 -34.70
CA VAL A 435 48.74 -20.86 -35.52
C VAL A 435 49.55 -21.75 -36.47
N GLN A 436 50.11 -22.86 -35.98
CA GLN A 436 50.82 -23.83 -36.81
C GLN A 436 49.95 -24.35 -37.94
N THR A 437 48.70 -24.74 -37.64
CA THR A 437 47.75 -25.22 -38.65
C THR A 437 47.43 -24.13 -39.68
N ALA A 438 47.25 -22.88 -39.24
CA ALA A 438 46.98 -21.75 -40.13
C ALA A 438 48.16 -21.41 -41.05
N ILE A 439 49.40 -21.57 -40.59
CA ILE A 439 50.61 -21.38 -41.41
C ILE A 439 50.74 -22.48 -42.45
N ILE A 440 50.54 -23.75 -42.05
CA ILE A 440 50.59 -24.90 -42.97
C ILE A 440 49.55 -24.74 -44.10
N ASN A 441 48.33 -24.33 -43.76
CA ASN A 441 47.26 -24.09 -44.74
C ASN A 441 47.52 -22.92 -45.70
N LYS A 442 48.45 -22.02 -45.39
CA LYS A 442 48.88 -20.94 -46.31
C LYS A 442 50.09 -21.31 -47.17
N MET A 443 50.79 -22.40 -46.82
CA MET A 443 51.96 -22.90 -47.56
C MET A 443 51.59 -23.98 -48.58
N ALA A 444 50.44 -24.62 -48.42
CA ALA A 444 49.74 -25.37 -49.48
C ALA A 444 48.95 -24.40 -50.36
#